data_AF-A0A3D1A021-F1
#
_entry.id   AF-A0A3D1A021-F1
#
_cell.length_a   1.000
_cell.length_b   1.000
_cell.length_c   1.000
_cell.angle_alpha   90.00
_cell.angle_beta   90.00
_cell.angle_gamma   90.00
#
_symmetry.space_group_name_H-M   'P 1'
#
loop_
_entity.id
_entity.type
_entity.pdbx_description
1 polymer ?
#
loop_
_entity_poly.entity_id
_entity_poly.type
_entity_poly.pdbx_seq_one_letter_code
_entity_poly.pdbx_strand_id
1 'polypeptide(L)' 'MSDVAIVGIGMHPFGRHSITGMEQGAHAVREACQDAGISW' A
#
# COMPACT_ATOMS: atom_id res chain seq x y z
N MET A 1 6.31 -27.23 -3.97
CA MET A 1 5.44 -26.08 -3.61
C MET A 1 6.38 -24.91 -3.37
N SER A 2 6.14 -23.76 -3.98
CA SER A 2 7.04 -22.60 -3.83
C SER A 2 6.71 -21.84 -2.55
N ASP A 3 7.72 -21.38 -1.83
CA ASP A 3 7.52 -20.55 -0.63
C ASP A 3 7.00 -19.16 -1.03
N VAL A 4 6.14 -18.60 -0.19
CA VAL A 4 5.52 -17.28 -0.39
C VAL A 4 5.83 -16.40 0.82
N ALA A 5 6.17 -15.14 0.57
CA ALA A 5 6.46 -14.15 1.59
C ALA A 5 5.77 -12.80 1.29
N ILE A 6 5.56 -12.00 2.33
CA ILE A 6 5.19 -10.59 2.21
C ILE A 6 6.46 -9.82 1.91
N VAL A 7 6.47 -9.08 0.80
CA VAL A 7 7.65 -8.34 0.32
C VAL A 7 7.52 -6.82 0.43
N GLY A 8 6.34 -6.32 0.78
CA GLY A 8 6.11 -4.90 1.02
C GLY A 8 4.80 -4.65 1.77
N ILE A 9 4.79 -3.60 2.58
CA ILE A 9 3.62 -3.12 3.31
C ILE A 9 3.44 -1.62 3.09
N GLY A 10 2.20 -1.15 3.12
CA GLY A 10 1.88 0.26 2.93
C GLY A 10 0.54 0.60 3.54
N MET A 11 0.42 1.83 4.03
CA MET A 11 -0.77 2.29 4.74
C MET A 11 -0.97 3.78 4.53
N HIS A 12 -2.22 4.17 4.27
CA HIS A 12 -2.62 5.56 4.42
C HIS A 12 -2.84 5.91 5.90
N PRO A 13 -2.39 7.09 6.39
CA PRO A 13 -2.52 7.47 7.78
C PRO A 13 -3.94 7.28 8.33
N PHE A 14 -4.03 6.72 9.54
CA PHE A 14 -5.31 6.53 10.21
C PHE A 14 -5.93 7.87 10.60
N GLY A 15 -7.25 8.02 10.43
CA GLY A 15 -7.98 9.23 10.83
C GLY A 15 -9.06 9.66 9.84
N ARG A 16 -9.59 10.86 10.05
CA ARG A 16 -10.57 11.47 9.14
C ARG A 16 -9.84 12.26 8.06
N HIS A 17 -10.18 11.99 6.81
CA HIS A 17 -9.58 12.62 5.64
C HIS A 17 -10.67 13.07 4.67
N SER A 18 -10.37 14.09 3.86
CA SER A 18 -11.29 14.63 2.86
C SER A 18 -11.31 13.83 1.55
N ILE A 19 -10.43 12.83 1.42
CA ILE A 19 -10.31 11.98 0.22
C ILE A 19 -11.16 10.72 0.35
N THR A 20 -11.58 10.18 -0.80
CA THR A 20 -12.36 8.95 -0.88
C THR A 20 -11.59 7.75 -0.34
N GLY A 21 -12.30 6.71 0.08
CA GLY A 21 -11.66 5.45 0.48
C GLY A 21 -10.82 4.82 -0.64
N MET A 22 -11.20 5.05 -1.90
CA MET A 22 -10.44 4.57 -3.06
C MET A 22 -9.08 5.28 -3.19
N GLU A 23 -9.06 6.59 -2.99
CA GLU A 23 -7.81 7.37 -2.99
C GLU A 23 -6.90 6.97 -1.82
N GLN A 24 -7.47 6.73 -0.64
CA GLN A 24 -6.71 6.21 0.52
C GLN A 24 -6.11 4.83 0.20
N GLY A 25 -6.88 3.93 -0.41
CA GLY A 25 -6.38 2.63 -0.87
C GLY A 25 -5.26 2.78 -1.90
N ALA A 26 -5.45 3.62 -2.91
CA ALA A 26 -4.43 3.86 -3.94
C ALA A 26 -3.14 4.45 -3.36
N HIS A 27 -3.21 5.28 -2.31
CA HIS A 27 -2.02 5.72 -1.59
C HIS A 27 -1.34 4.54 -0.88
N ALA A 28 -2.10 3.76 -0.11
CA ALA A 28 -1.56 2.61 0.62
C ALA A 28 -0.85 1.60 -0.29
N VAL A 29 -1.38 1.32 -1.49
CA VAL A 29 -0.71 0.35 -2.37
C VAL A 29 0.53 0.93 -3.06
N ARG A 30 0.56 2.24 -3.35
CA ARG A 30 1.78 2.89 -3.86
C ARG A 30 2.91 2.83 -2.82
N GLU A 31 2.60 3.09 -1.55
CA GLU A 31 3.55 2.92 -0.45
C GLU A 31 4.04 1.47 -0.36
N ALA A 32 3.14 0.48 -0.47
CA ALA A 32 3.51 -0.94 -0.42
C ALA A 32 4.41 -1.36 -1.58
N CYS A 33 4.16 -0.84 -2.79
CA CYS A 33 5.02 -1.09 -3.95
C CYS A 33 6.39 -0.43 -3.80
N GLN A 34 6.44 0.78 -3.23
CA GLN A 34 7.70 1.44 -2.92
C GLN A 34 8.51 0.67 -1.88
N ASP A 35 7.87 0.17 -0.81
CA ASP A 35 8.50 -0.68 0.22
C ASP A 35 9.04 -1.98 -0.40
N ALA A 36 8.31 -2.57 -1.33
CA ALA A 36 8.75 -3.74 -2.11
C ALA A 36 9.81 -3.42 -3.19
N GLY A 37 10.19 -2.15 -3.40
CA GLY A 37 11.16 -1.74 -4.41
C GLY A 37 10.68 -1.93 -5.86
N ILE A 38 9.37 -1.93 -6.11
CA ILE A 38 8.76 -2.10 -7.43
C ILE A 38 7.95 -0.86 -7.85
N SER A 39 7.75 -0.71 -9.16
CA SER A 39 6.85 0.31 -9.72
C SER A 39 5.39 -0.17 -9.71
N TRP A 40 4.47 0.78 -9.48
CA TRP A 40 3.03 0.60 -9.64
C TRP A 40 2.63 0.52 -11.11
#